data_AF-A0A2E3F2D9-F1
#
_entry.id   AF-A0A2E3F2D9-F1
#
_cell.length_a   1.000
_cell.length_b   1.000
_cell.length_c   1.000
_cell.angle_alpha   90.00
_cell.angle_beta   90.00
_cell.angle_gamma   90.00
#
_symmetry.space_group_name_H-M   'P 1'
#
loop_
_entity.id
_entity.type
_entity.pdbx_description
1 polymer ?
#
loop_
_entity_poly.entity_id
_entity_poly.type
_entity_poly.pdbx_seq_one_letter_code
_entity_poly.pdbx_strand_id
1 'polypeptide(L)'
;MKTEQNTATTPKTETLQLIDGEFTAAEASTVILNLLDEKINFHKIRKLQIWEKDHTMDSEKINARIEALEAEKARAQKLLNQYAQDETRLKVDGSIKITAL
;
A
#
# COMPACT_ATOMS: atom_id res chain seq x y z
N MET A 1 -46.16 -23.66 -5.79
CA MET A 1 -45.30 -22.46 -5.78
C MET A 1 -44.05 -22.82 -5.00
N LYS A 2 -42.92 -23.06 -5.68
CA LYS A 2 -41.63 -23.31 -5.01
C LYS A 2 -40.90 -21.98 -4.97
N THR A 3 -40.76 -21.43 -3.76
CA THR A 3 -39.94 -20.28 -3.43
C THR A 3 -38.48 -20.61 -3.76
N GLU A 4 -37.92 -19.89 -4.73
CA GLU A 4 -36.49 -19.93 -5.02
C GLU A 4 -35.73 -19.10 -3.99
N GLN A 5 -34.56 -19.65 -3.66
CA GLN A 5 -33.80 -19.41 -2.47
C GLN A 5 -32.99 -18.10 -2.55
N ASN A 6 -32.96 -17.42 -1.42
CA ASN A 6 -32.11 -16.30 -1.06
C ASN A 6 -30.63 -16.61 -1.39
N THR A 7 -30.03 -15.94 -2.37
CA THR A 7 -28.60 -16.09 -2.69
C THR A 7 -27.78 -15.33 -1.65
N ALA A 8 -27.26 -16.05 -0.66
CA ALA A 8 -26.19 -15.54 0.20
C ALA A 8 -25.01 -15.15 -0.69
N THR A 9 -24.76 -13.85 -0.82
CA THR A 9 -23.68 -13.33 -1.65
C THR A 9 -22.37 -13.53 -0.89
N THR A 10 -21.66 -14.62 -1.17
CA THR A 10 -20.34 -14.87 -0.59
C THR A 10 -19.38 -13.75 -0.99
N PRO A 11 -18.60 -13.16 -0.05
CA PRO A 11 -17.68 -12.07 -0.38
C PRO A 11 -16.66 -12.52 -1.43
N LYS A 12 -16.74 -11.93 -2.62
CA LYS A 12 -15.85 -12.22 -3.73
C LYS A 12 -14.46 -11.69 -3.38
N THR A 13 -13.47 -12.58 -3.40
CA THR A 13 -12.05 -12.22 -3.20
C THR A 13 -11.29 -12.46 -4.49
N GLU A 14 -10.57 -11.44 -4.96
CA GLU A 14 -9.73 -11.50 -6.15
C GLU A 14 -8.29 -11.11 -5.80
N THR A 15 -7.32 -11.69 -6.50
CA THR A 15 -5.90 -11.38 -6.32
C THR A 15 -5.37 -10.76 -7.61
N LEU A 16 -4.71 -9.61 -7.48
CA LEU A 16 -4.08 -8.89 -8.57
C LEU A 16 -2.56 -8.89 -8.36
N GLN A 17 -1.81 -9.31 -9.39
CA GLN A 17 -0.35 -9.17 -9.40
C GLN A 17 0.00 -7.72 -9.74
N LEU A 18 0.71 -7.04 -8.85
CA LEU A 18 1.11 -5.65 -9.02
C LEU A 18 2.55 -5.52 -9.54
N ILE A 19 3.43 -6.40 -9.07
CA ILE A 19 4.85 -6.42 -9.45
C ILE A 19 5.24 -7.87 -9.70
N ASP A 20 5.85 -8.15 -10.85
CA ASP A 20 6.47 -9.43 -11.18
C ASP A 20 7.65 -9.17 -12.12
N GLY A 21 8.87 -9.36 -11.62
CA GLY A 21 10.06 -9.18 -12.45
C GLY A 21 11.38 -9.14 -11.70
N GLU A 22 12.46 -9.09 -12.47
CA GLU A 22 13.81 -8.88 -11.97
C GLU A 22 14.27 -7.45 -12.23
N PHE A 23 14.64 -6.76 -11.17
CA PHE A 23 14.96 -5.34 -11.18
C PHE A 23 16.39 -5.12 -10.67
N THR A 24 17.03 -4.05 -11.15
CA THR A 24 18.17 -3.47 -10.42
C THR A 24 17.68 -2.84 -9.11
N ALA A 25 18.59 -2.62 -8.15
CA ALA A 25 18.25 -1.94 -6.91
C ALA A 25 17.61 -0.55 -7.14
N ALA A 26 18.05 0.17 -8.19
CA ALA A 26 17.51 1.47 -8.56
C ALA A 26 16.07 1.38 -9.11
N GLU A 27 15.79 0.40 -9.98
CA GLU A 27 14.45 0.18 -10.53
C GLU A 27 13.49 -0.30 -9.43
N ALA A 28 13.92 -1.27 -8.60
CA ALA A 28 13.14 -1.74 -7.47
C ALA A 28 12.81 -0.61 -6.49
N SER A 29 13.79 0.26 -6.21
CA SER A 29 13.59 1.46 -5.38
C SER A 29 12.55 2.38 -5.99
N THR A 30 12.65 2.65 -7.29
CA THR A 30 11.69 3.51 -7.98
C THR A 30 10.28 2.96 -7.84
N VAL A 31 10.05 1.68 -8.11
CA VAL A 31 8.71 1.08 -8.04
C VAL A 31 8.18 1.04 -6.61
N ILE A 32 8.95 0.47 -5.68
CA ILE A 32 8.48 0.23 -4.30
C ILE A 32 8.28 1.55 -3.55
N LEU A 33 9.22 2.49 -3.66
CA LEU A 33 9.14 3.75 -2.92
C LEU A 33 8.01 4.63 -3.46
N ASN A 34 7.76 4.64 -4.77
CA ASN A 34 6.64 5.37 -5.35
C ASN A 34 5.29 4.83 -4.87
N LEU A 35 5.13 3.51 -4.75
CA LEU A 35 3.92 2.90 -4.19
C LEU A 35 3.71 3.28 -2.71
N LEU A 36 4.80 3.30 -1.93
CA LEU A 36 4.74 3.73 -0.53
C LEU A 36 4.42 5.23 -0.42
N ASP A 37 4.97 6.06 -1.28
CA ASP A 37 4.68 7.50 -1.35
C ASP A 37 3.22 7.77 -1.70
N GLU A 38 2.66 7.05 -2.68
CA GLU A 38 1.25 7.19 -3.03
C GLU A 38 0.33 6.82 -1.86
N LYS A 39 0.67 5.75 -1.14
CA LYS A 39 -0.05 5.33 0.07
C LYS A 39 0.05 6.37 1.19
N ILE A 40 1.21 6.96 1.41
CA ILE A 40 1.42 8.04 2.40
C ILE A 40 0.60 9.27 2.00
N ASN A 41 0.65 9.67 0.72
CA ASN A 41 -0.07 10.82 0.18
C ASN A 41 -1.58 10.65 0.33
N PHE A 42 -2.13 9.46 0.04
CA PHE A 42 -3.54 9.16 0.29
C PHE A 42 -3.95 9.46 1.75
N HIS A 43 -3.13 9.05 2.72
CA HIS A 43 -3.40 9.32 4.13
C HIS A 43 -3.24 10.81 4.50
N LYS A 44 -2.26 11.50 3.93
CA LYS A 44 -2.07 12.96 4.12
C LYS A 44 -3.26 13.75 3.58
N ILE A 45 -3.73 13.44 2.37
CA ILE A 45 -4.92 14.05 1.77
C ILE A 45 -6.16 13.76 2.60
N ARG A 46 -6.35 12.50 3.03
CA ARG A 46 -7.48 12.13 3.90
C ARG A 46 -7.46 12.91 5.22
N LYS A 47 -6.28 13.14 5.80
CA LYS A 47 -6.15 13.99 7.00
C LYS A 47 -6.69 15.39 6.74
N LEU A 48 -6.26 16.01 5.63
CA LEU A 48 -6.69 17.36 5.25
C LEU A 48 -8.20 17.43 5.01
N GLN A 49 -8.75 16.45 4.29
CA GLN A 49 -10.20 16.38 4.02
C GLN A 49 -11.03 16.26 5.30
N ILE A 50 -10.52 15.56 6.31
CA ILE A 50 -11.25 15.44 7.57
C ILE A 50 -11.09 16.70 8.40
N TRP A 51 -9.88 17.24 8.47
CA TRP A 51 -9.62 18.50 9.15
C TRP A 51 -10.46 19.64 8.58
N GLU A 52 -10.62 19.73 7.25
CA GLU A 52 -11.47 20.73 6.59
C GLU A 52 -12.95 20.63 7.01
N LYS A 53 -13.43 19.42 7.33
CA LYS A 53 -14.81 19.22 7.80
C LYS A 53 -14.98 19.56 9.28
N ASP A 54 -13.98 19.27 10.09
CA ASP A 54 -13.99 19.51 11.53
C ASP A 54 -12.59 19.83 12.04
N HIS A 55 -12.35 21.11 12.30
CA HIS A 55 -11.07 21.64 12.76
C HIS A 55 -10.72 21.20 14.19
N THR A 56 -11.68 20.65 14.94
CA THR A 56 -11.49 20.14 16.30
C THR A 56 -11.18 18.65 16.34
N MET A 57 -11.26 17.97 15.19
CA MET A 57 -11.08 16.53 15.16
C MET A 57 -9.64 16.12 15.44
N ASP A 58 -9.50 15.25 16.44
CA ASP A 58 -8.24 14.59 16.76
C ASP A 58 -7.75 13.74 15.58
N SER A 59 -6.60 14.15 15.04
CA SER A 59 -5.93 13.52 13.91
C SER A 59 -4.83 12.55 14.34
N GLU A 60 -4.65 12.27 15.64
CA GLU A 60 -3.58 11.43 16.18
C GLU A 60 -3.52 10.05 15.50
N LYS A 61 -4.66 9.39 15.29
CA LYS A 61 -4.70 8.09 14.62
C LYS A 61 -4.18 8.13 13.18
N ILE A 62 -4.47 9.21 12.46
CA ILE A 62 -4.01 9.39 11.07
C ILE A 62 -2.53 9.78 11.05
N ASN A 63 -2.10 10.64 11.98
CA ASN A 63 -0.70 11.02 12.13
C ASN A 63 0.17 9.80 12.46
N ALA A 64 -0.21 9.00 13.46
CA ALA A 64 0.49 7.77 13.81
C ALA A 64 0.57 6.78 12.63
N ARG A 65 -0.47 6.73 11.80
CA ARG A 65 -0.45 5.92 10.57
C ARG A 65 0.54 6.45 9.55
N ILE A 66 0.60 7.77 9.34
CA ILE A 66 1.57 8.41 8.44
C ILE A 66 2.99 8.13 8.92
N GLU A 67 3.28 8.32 10.21
CA GLU A 67 4.59 8.05 10.81
C GLU A 67 5.02 6.59 10.63
N ALA A 68 4.11 5.64 10.86
CA ALA A 68 4.39 4.22 10.65
C ALA A 68 4.73 3.90 9.19
N LEU A 69 4.07 4.54 8.23
CA LEU A 69 4.35 4.38 6.80
C LEU A 69 5.65 5.05 6.38
N GLU A 70 5.98 6.21 6.93
CA GLU A 70 7.27 6.88 6.70
C GLU A 70 8.43 6.05 7.25
N ALA A 71 8.24 5.41 8.42
CA ALA A 71 9.21 4.46 8.96
C ALA A 71 9.34 3.20 8.08
N GLU A 72 8.24 2.70 7.51
CA GLU A 72 8.26 1.59 6.56
C GLU A 72 9.01 1.95 5.27
N LYS A 73 8.79 3.14 4.72
CA LYS A 73 9.54 3.69 3.59
C LYS A 73 11.04 3.76 3.88
N ALA A 74 11.41 4.27 5.05
CA ALA A 74 12.82 4.35 5.45
C ALA A 74 13.47 2.96 5.53
N ARG A 75 12.76 1.95 6.04
CA ARG A 75 13.24 0.56 6.05
C ARG A 75 13.41 -0.01 4.64
N ALA A 76 12.44 0.22 3.75
CA ALA A 76 12.52 -0.23 2.36
C ALA A 76 13.70 0.41 1.61
N GLN A 77 13.88 1.72 1.75
CA GLN A 77 15.03 2.43 1.18
C GLN A 77 16.35 1.86 1.70
N LYS A 78 16.47 1.65 3.01
CA LYS A 78 17.70 1.12 3.61
C LYS A 78 18.01 -0.30 3.09
N LEU A 79 16.99 -1.14 2.95
CA LEU A 79 17.13 -2.49 2.40
C LEU A 79 17.65 -2.43 0.95
N LEU A 80 17.02 -1.64 0.10
CA LEU A 80 17.38 -1.57 -1.33
C LEU A 80 18.76 -0.95 -1.54
N ASN A 81 19.15 0.01 -0.69
CA ASN A 81 20.49 0.61 -0.73
C ASN A 81 21.61 -0.40 -0.42
N GLN A 82 21.33 -1.50 0.30
CA GLN A 82 22.33 -2.56 0.54
C GLN A 82 22.73 -3.28 -0.75
N TYR A 83 21.85 -3.30 -1.74
CA TYR A 83 22.07 -3.94 -3.03
C TYR A 83 22.46 -2.95 -4.12
N ALA A 84 22.64 -1.66 -3.79
CA ALA A 84 22.93 -0.61 -4.77
C ALA A 84 24.38 -0.60 -5.28
N GLN A 85 25.31 -1.23 -4.55
CA GLN A 85 26.74 -1.30 -4.93
C GLN A 85 27.09 -2.58 -5.69
N ASP A 86 26.21 -3.57 -5.71
CA ASP A 86 26.39 -4.79 -6.49
C ASP A 86 25.55 -4.73 -7.77
N GLU A 87 26.03 -5.36 -8.85
CA GLU A 87 25.22 -5.66 -10.05
C GLU A 87 24.12 -6.73 -9.77
N THR A 88 23.76 -6.91 -8.50
CA THR A 88 22.79 -7.90 -8.05
C THR A 88 21.40 -7.54 -8.57
N ARG A 89 20.81 -8.46 -9.32
CA ARG A 89 19.40 -8.38 -9.72
C ARG A 89 18.52 -8.86 -8.58
N LEU A 90 17.49 -8.08 -8.27
CA LEU A 90 16.50 -8.37 -7.25
C LEU A 90 15.23 -8.90 -7.92
N LYS A 91 14.82 -10.11 -7.54
CA LYS A 91 13.49 -10.61 -7.86
C LYS A 91 12.48 -9.94 -6.92
N VAL A 92 11.53 -9.20 -7.48
CA VAL A 92 10.49 -8.50 -6.71
C VAL A 92 9.14 -8.99 -7.18
N ASP A 93 8.38 -9.56 -6.24
CA ASP A 93 7.02 -10.05 -6.48
C ASP A 93 6.07 -9.44 -5.45
N GLY A 94 4.98 -8.85 -5.94
CA GLY A 94 3.98 -8.19 -5.11
C GLY A 94 2.59 -8.46 -5.62
N SER A 95 1.72 -9.02 -4.78
CA SER A 95 0.30 -9.23 -5.07
C SER A 95 -0.58 -8.50 -4.05
N ILE A 96 -1.69 -7.96 -4.52
CA ILE A 96 -2.72 -7.35 -3.68
C ILE A 96 -3.96 -8.24 -3.72
N LYS A 97 -4.47 -8.58 -2.54
CA LYS A 97 -5.73 -9.30 -2.39
C LYS A 97 -6.83 -8.29 -2.06
N ILE A 98 -7.89 -8.30 -2.87
CA ILE A 98 -9.05 -7.44 -2.71
C ILE A 98 -10.23 -8.32 -2.34
N THR A 99 -10.85 -8.05 -1.20
CA THR A 99 -12.04 -8.75 -0.72
C THR A 99 -13.17 -7.74 -0.61
N ALA A 100 -14.29 -8.01 -1.28
CA ALA A 100 -15.52 -7.26 -1.07
C ALA A 100 -16.04 -7.55 0.34
N LEU A 101 -16.34 -6.49 1.11
CA LEU A 101 -16.90 -6.56 2.47
C LEU A 101 -18.38 -6.18 2.45
#